data_AF-A0A2C5ZMS3-F1
#
_entry.id   AF-A0A2C5ZMS3-F1
#
_cell.length_a   1.000
_cell.length_b   1.000
_cell.length_c   1.000
_cell.angle_alpha   90.00
_cell.angle_beta   90.00
_cell.angle_gamma   90.00
#
_symmetry.space_group_name_H-M   'P 1'
#
loop_
_entity.id
_entity.type
_entity.pdbx_description
1 polymer ?
#
loop_
_entity_poly.entity_id
_entity_poly.type
_entity_poly.pdbx_seq_one_letter_code
_entity_poly.pdbx_strand_id
1 'polypeptide(L)'
;MKGVICRPLPALYTVYVLRSSVRKSSLYIGSTPNPRRRLKQHNGDTKGGAMRTSRHSLRPWEMVALVSGFPSMIAALKFEWALTNPHLSLHIPKESRLTVAKSPGKARRGRKRRRPRRPPHSLLSVVSNLHLLTGVPSFARWPLDLHFFAREVYAAWEKWVAKSKSKARSTKSKSKPSISRSRSRSRSPKPAPPCRAGMRIWTDFAEDAEPDEPTGVHALPIDYKPMKDYLQKARDVVGFEREGACVHCGEELESGRGLHAMCPLDGCTAMGHLDCWSRHGLAGDDEGHMLPDLLHGPAAPAGAAANISPGLGVA
;
A
#
# COMPACT_ATOMS: atom_id res chain seq x y z
N MET A 1 35.02 -1.49 5.13
CA MET A 1 33.57 -1.74 5.04
C MET A 1 32.92 -0.50 4.45
N LYS A 2 32.30 -0.58 3.26
CA LYS A 2 31.55 0.57 2.72
C LYS A 2 30.35 0.79 3.63
N GLY A 3 30.28 1.94 4.30
CA GLY A 3 29.16 2.27 5.19
C GLY A 3 27.83 2.07 4.46
N VAL A 4 26.87 1.42 5.12
CA VAL A 4 25.52 1.29 4.61
C VAL A 4 24.95 2.70 4.51
N ILE A 5 24.88 3.25 3.30
CA ILE A 5 24.20 4.53 3.07
C ILE A 5 22.71 4.27 3.30
N CYS A 6 22.23 4.58 4.50
CA CYS A 6 20.82 4.55 4.84
C CYS A 6 20.16 5.74 4.14
N ARG A 7 19.52 5.50 2.99
CA ARG A 7 18.72 6.53 2.32
C ARG A 7 17.43 6.75 3.13
N PRO A 8 16.92 7.98 3.23
CA PRO A 8 15.65 8.23 3.90
C PRO A 8 14.50 7.48 3.20
N LEU A 9 13.41 7.25 3.94
CA LEU A 9 12.17 6.72 3.38
C LEU A 9 11.73 7.60 2.21
N PRO A 10 11.47 7.05 1.00
CA PRO A 10 11.07 7.87 -0.14
C PRO A 10 9.81 8.68 0.15
N ALA A 11 9.75 9.93 -0.30
CA ALA A 11 8.53 10.76 -0.21
C ALA A 11 7.33 10.07 -0.86
N LEU A 12 7.53 9.57 -2.08
CA LEU A 12 6.56 8.74 -2.77
C LEU A 12 7.27 7.62 -3.51
N TYR A 13 6.77 6.40 -3.34
CA TYR A 13 7.08 5.29 -4.22
C TYR A 13 5.80 4.47 -4.41
N THR A 14 5.50 4.13 -5.67
CA THR A 14 4.25 3.44 -6.00
C THR A 14 4.47 2.23 -6.88
N VAL A 15 3.52 1.29 -6.78
CA VAL A 15 3.29 0.21 -7.75
C VAL A 15 1.93 0.45 -8.37
N TYR A 16 1.88 0.64 -9.69
CA TYR A 16 0.68 1.07 -10.40
C TYR A 16 0.18 0.01 -11.39
N VAL A 17 -1.11 0.10 -11.72
CA VAL A 17 -1.79 -0.66 -12.76
C VAL A 17 -2.20 0.31 -13.85
N LEU A 18 -1.65 0.13 -15.05
CA LEU A 18 -2.08 0.81 -16.26
C LEU A 18 -3.13 0.00 -17.00
N ARG A 19 -4.04 0.72 -17.64
CA ARG A 19 -5.00 0.21 -18.61
C ARG A 19 -4.93 1.05 -19.88
N SER A 20 -5.08 0.41 -21.03
CA SER A 20 -5.30 1.12 -22.29
C SER A 20 -6.75 1.60 -22.37
N SER A 21 -6.95 2.89 -22.64
CA SER A 21 -8.29 3.47 -22.88
C SER A 21 -8.94 2.88 -24.14
N VAL A 22 -8.14 2.63 -25.19
CA VAL A 22 -8.58 2.02 -26.46
C VAL A 22 -8.96 0.55 -26.27
N ARG A 23 -8.17 -0.21 -25.51
CA ARG A 23 -8.42 -1.63 -25.26
C ARG A 23 -8.33 -1.94 -23.77
N LYS A 24 -9.46 -1.88 -23.07
CA LYS A 24 -9.56 -2.09 -21.61
C LYS A 24 -9.03 -3.44 -21.10
N SER A 25 -8.88 -4.45 -21.97
CA SER A 25 -8.25 -5.74 -21.64
C SER A 25 -6.72 -5.69 -21.64
N SER A 26 -6.10 -4.63 -22.14
CA SER A 26 -4.65 -4.45 -22.14
C SER A 26 -4.22 -3.77 -20.84
N LEU A 27 -3.59 -4.57 -19.98
CA LEU A 27 -3.09 -4.13 -18.69
C LEU A 27 -1.56 -4.19 -18.63
N TYR A 28 -0.99 -3.30 -17.84
CA TYR A 28 0.44 -3.26 -17.52
C TYR A 28 0.61 -2.93 -16.04
N ILE A 29 1.62 -3.50 -15.40
CA ILE A 29 1.98 -3.22 -14.00
C ILE A 29 3.42 -2.73 -14.01
N GLY A 30 3.69 -1.71 -13.20
CA GLY A 30 5.04 -1.21 -13.00
C GLY A 30 5.19 -0.49 -11.67
N SER A 31 6.41 -0.02 -11.38
CA SER A 31 6.69 0.83 -10.22
C SER A 31 7.35 2.15 -10.60
N THR A 32 7.14 3.20 -9.81
CA THR A 32 7.74 4.53 -10.02
C THR A 32 7.68 5.38 -8.75
N PRO A 33 8.67 6.25 -8.50
CA PRO A 33 8.55 7.32 -7.51
C PRO A 33 7.79 8.55 -8.04
N ASN A 34 7.57 8.65 -9.34
CA ASN A 34 6.86 9.77 -9.96
C ASN A 34 5.80 9.25 -10.96
N PRO A 35 4.53 9.07 -10.51
CA PRO A 35 3.44 8.57 -11.33
C PRO A 35 3.15 9.44 -12.57
N ARG A 36 3.09 10.76 -12.38
CA ARG A 36 2.82 11.75 -13.43
C ARG A 36 3.82 11.66 -14.58
N ARG A 37 5.11 11.70 -14.26
CA ARG A 37 6.19 11.56 -15.25
C ARG A 37 6.11 10.21 -15.94
N ARG A 38 5.89 9.12 -15.20
CA ARG A 38 5.85 7.77 -15.77
C ARG A 38 4.67 7.57 -16.71
N LEU A 39 3.51 8.15 -16.42
CA LEU A 39 2.35 8.11 -17.32
C LEU A 39 2.66 8.76 -18.68
N LYS A 40 3.25 9.96 -18.67
CA LYS A 40 3.75 10.65 -19.89
C LYS A 40 4.71 9.79 -20.69
N GLN A 41 5.62 9.07 -20.02
CA GLN A 41 6.55 8.15 -20.69
C GLN A 41 5.83 6.99 -21.41
N HIS A 42 4.78 6.42 -20.81
CA HIS A 42 3.99 5.36 -21.44
C HIS A 42 3.19 5.86 -22.64
N ASN A 43 2.67 7.09 -22.58
CA ASN A 43 1.93 7.74 -23.66
C ASN A 43 2.83 8.30 -24.78
N GLY A 44 4.14 8.38 -24.54
CA GLY A 44 5.12 8.81 -25.55
C GLY A 44 5.39 10.30 -25.55
N ASP A 45 4.81 11.06 -24.62
CA ASP A 45 5.05 12.49 -24.43
C ASP A 45 6.47 12.77 -23.91
N THR A 46 7.14 11.76 -23.36
CA THR A 46 8.52 11.85 -22.87
C THR A 46 9.25 10.53 -23.11
N LYS A 47 10.58 10.60 -23.31
CA LYS A 47 11.43 9.40 -23.48
C LYS A 47 11.43 8.52 -22.21
N GLY A 48 11.60 7.21 -22.40
CA GLY A 48 11.75 6.23 -21.30
C GLY A 48 10.52 5.35 -21.01
N GLY A 49 9.56 5.27 -21.94
CA GLY A 49 8.42 4.35 -21.84
C GLY A 49 8.81 2.88 -21.99
N ALA A 50 8.06 1.97 -21.36
CA ALA A 50 8.30 0.53 -21.49
C ALA A 50 7.98 0.03 -22.92
N MET A 51 8.75 -0.94 -23.40
CA MET A 51 8.52 -1.54 -24.73
C MET A 51 7.12 -2.12 -24.89
N ARG A 52 6.55 -2.73 -23.82
CA ARG A 52 5.20 -3.29 -23.86
C ARG A 52 4.09 -2.23 -24.05
N THR A 53 4.38 -0.98 -23.72
CA THR A 53 3.44 0.15 -23.82
C THR A 53 3.74 1.07 -25.01
N SER A 54 4.72 0.73 -25.86
CA SER A 54 5.14 1.59 -26.98
C SER A 54 4.18 1.60 -28.16
N ARG A 55 3.30 0.59 -28.27
CA ARG A 55 2.36 0.45 -29.39
C ARG A 55 1.37 1.61 -29.41
N HIS A 56 1.41 2.42 -30.46
CA HIS A 56 0.53 3.58 -30.65
C HIS A 56 -0.96 3.19 -30.60
N SER A 57 -1.33 2.05 -31.18
CA SER A 57 -2.71 1.53 -31.18
C SER A 57 -3.29 1.18 -29.79
N LEU A 58 -2.47 1.19 -28.75
CA LEU A 58 -2.89 0.94 -27.35
C LEU A 58 -2.81 2.20 -26.49
N ARG A 59 -2.28 3.30 -27.02
CA ARG A 59 -2.28 4.60 -26.36
C ARG A 59 -3.61 5.32 -26.63
N PRO A 60 -4.06 6.21 -25.71
CA PRO A 60 -3.42 6.54 -24.44
C PRO A 60 -3.65 5.48 -23.35
N TRP A 61 -2.69 5.38 -22.45
CA TRP A 61 -2.75 4.65 -21.20
C TRP A 61 -3.25 5.57 -20.08
N GLU A 62 -3.96 4.97 -19.13
CA GLU A 62 -4.45 5.58 -17.90
C GLU A 62 -3.99 4.73 -16.69
N MET A 63 -3.64 5.38 -15.58
CA MET A 63 -3.42 4.67 -14.30
C MET A 63 -4.78 4.49 -13.63
N VAL A 64 -5.20 3.24 -13.44
CA VAL A 64 -6.53 2.93 -12.90
C VAL A 64 -6.51 2.59 -11.41
N ALA A 65 -5.36 2.15 -10.91
CA ALA A 65 -5.11 1.90 -9.50
C ALA A 65 -3.61 1.98 -9.21
N LEU A 66 -3.23 2.31 -7.97
CA LEU A 66 -1.87 2.17 -7.49
C LEU A 66 -1.80 1.88 -5.99
N VAL A 67 -0.69 1.32 -5.55
CA VAL A 67 -0.31 1.15 -4.14
C VAL A 67 0.80 2.15 -3.85
N SER A 68 0.68 2.93 -2.78
CA SER A 68 1.72 3.86 -2.29
C SER A 68 2.20 3.46 -0.90
N GLY A 69 3.13 4.24 -0.33
CA GLY A 69 3.62 4.04 1.05
C GLY A 69 4.74 3.00 1.16
N PHE A 70 5.37 2.61 0.05
CA PHE A 70 6.49 1.65 0.12
C PHE A 70 7.69 2.29 0.82
N PRO A 71 8.25 1.63 1.86
CA PRO A 71 9.36 2.19 2.65
C PRO A 71 10.69 2.22 1.88
N SER A 72 10.76 1.57 0.72
CA SER A 72 11.93 1.62 -0.15
C SER A 72 11.59 1.23 -1.59
N MET A 73 12.50 1.59 -2.51
CA MET A 73 12.47 1.08 -3.89
C MET A 73 12.45 -0.46 -3.92
N ILE A 74 13.24 -1.11 -3.08
CA ILE A 74 13.33 -2.58 -3.03
C ILE A 74 12.00 -3.18 -2.61
N ALA A 75 11.32 -2.59 -1.62
CA ALA A 75 10.00 -3.00 -1.18
C ALA A 75 8.98 -2.92 -2.33
N ALA A 76 8.94 -1.79 -3.04
CA ALA A 76 8.08 -1.60 -4.20
C ALA A 76 8.37 -2.62 -5.32
N LEU A 77 9.65 -2.89 -5.63
CA LEU A 77 10.05 -3.86 -6.65
C LEU A 77 9.65 -5.30 -6.30
N LYS A 78 9.77 -5.69 -5.02
CA LYS A 78 9.30 -7.00 -4.55
C LYS A 78 7.79 -7.15 -4.74
N PHE A 79 7.03 -6.12 -4.37
CA PHE A 79 5.57 -6.12 -4.54
C PHE A 79 5.16 -6.11 -6.02
N GLU A 80 5.80 -5.28 -6.85
CA GLU A 80 5.59 -5.22 -8.30
C GLU A 80 5.79 -6.59 -8.93
N TRP A 81 6.90 -7.27 -8.59
CA TRP A 81 7.20 -8.59 -9.13
C TRP A 81 6.16 -9.62 -8.70
N ALA A 82 5.72 -9.60 -7.44
CA ALA A 82 4.71 -10.49 -6.92
C ALA A 82 3.34 -10.29 -7.62
N LEU A 83 2.93 -9.04 -7.85
CA LEU A 83 1.69 -8.70 -8.56
C LEU A 83 1.77 -9.00 -10.06
N THR A 84 2.96 -8.85 -10.63
CA THR A 84 3.27 -9.20 -12.01
C THR A 84 3.21 -10.72 -12.21
N ASN A 85 3.77 -11.50 -11.27
CA ASN A 85 3.93 -12.95 -11.37
C ASN A 85 3.24 -13.71 -10.23
N PRO A 86 1.91 -13.57 -10.05
CA PRO A 86 1.21 -14.18 -8.90
C PRO A 86 1.28 -15.71 -8.89
N HIS A 87 1.44 -16.32 -10.07
CA HIS A 87 1.60 -17.76 -10.24
C HIS A 87 2.97 -18.30 -9.78
N LEU A 88 3.99 -17.43 -9.65
CA LEU A 88 5.34 -17.78 -9.19
C LEU A 88 5.67 -17.22 -7.82
N SER A 89 4.90 -16.23 -7.35
CA SER A 89 5.19 -15.55 -6.09
C SER A 89 5.14 -16.51 -4.91
N LEU A 90 6.24 -16.55 -4.16
CA LEU A 90 6.37 -17.27 -2.89
C LEU A 90 5.72 -16.51 -1.73
N HIS A 91 5.46 -15.22 -1.90
CA HIS A 91 4.70 -14.42 -0.93
C HIS A 91 3.22 -14.84 -0.87
N ILE A 92 2.74 -15.58 -1.87
CA ILE A 92 1.38 -16.12 -1.92
C ILE A 92 1.44 -17.60 -1.51
N PRO A 93 0.86 -17.98 -0.35
CA PRO A 93 0.69 -19.39 0.03
C PRO A 93 -0.01 -20.19 -1.06
N LYS A 94 0.39 -21.45 -1.26
CA LYS A 94 -0.07 -22.27 -2.39
C LYS A 94 -1.59 -22.42 -2.40
N GLU A 95 -2.20 -22.48 -1.22
CA GLU A 95 -3.62 -22.69 -0.95
C GLU A 95 -4.45 -21.45 -1.30
N SER A 96 -3.84 -20.26 -1.19
CA SER A 96 -4.46 -18.97 -1.51
C SER A 96 -4.20 -18.51 -2.95
N ARG A 97 -3.36 -19.23 -3.70
CA ARG A 97 -2.94 -18.85 -5.05
C ARG A 97 -4.13 -18.88 -6.02
N LEU A 98 -4.54 -17.70 -6.47
CA LEU A 98 -5.66 -17.53 -7.41
C LEU A 98 -5.27 -17.78 -8.87
N THR A 99 -4.01 -17.51 -9.22
CA THR A 99 -3.52 -17.59 -10.60
C THR A 99 -2.59 -18.77 -10.77
N VAL A 100 -2.97 -19.71 -11.62
CA VAL A 100 -2.18 -20.93 -11.90
C VAL A 100 -1.67 -20.89 -13.34
N ALA A 101 -0.38 -21.15 -13.53
CA ALA A 101 0.17 -21.32 -14.87
C ALA A 101 -0.33 -22.63 -15.46
N LYS A 102 -0.96 -22.57 -16.63
CA LYS A 102 -1.37 -23.78 -17.35
C LYS A 102 -0.13 -24.50 -17.86
N SER A 103 0.01 -25.77 -17.51
CA SER A 103 1.05 -26.63 -18.07
C SER A 103 0.91 -26.65 -19.60
N PRO A 104 1.99 -26.46 -20.35
CA PRO A 104 1.96 -26.66 -21.79
C PRO A 104 1.60 -28.13 -22.04
N GLY A 105 0.64 -28.37 -22.92
CA GLY A 105 0.18 -29.72 -23.28
C GLY A 105 1.33 -30.65 -23.68
N LYS A 106 1.07 -31.97 -23.70
CA LYS A 106 2.08 -33.00 -24.00
C LYS A 106 2.90 -32.61 -25.24
N ALA A 107 4.22 -32.64 -25.11
CA ALA A 107 5.11 -32.39 -26.23
C ALA A 107 4.89 -33.50 -27.28
N ARG A 108 4.71 -33.10 -28.55
CA ARG A 108 4.78 -34.05 -29.67
C ARG A 108 6.18 -34.71 -29.67
N ARG A 109 6.25 -36.01 -29.94
CA ARG A 109 7.50 -36.78 -30.03
C ARG A 109 8.52 -36.01 -30.88
N GLY A 110 9.74 -35.85 -30.36
CA GLY A 110 10.84 -35.14 -31.02
C GLY A 110 10.94 -33.63 -30.76
N ARG A 111 10.00 -32.98 -30.04
CA ARG A 111 10.07 -31.53 -29.75
C ARG A 111 10.31 -31.23 -28.26
N LYS A 112 11.22 -30.28 -27.97
CA LYS A 112 11.47 -29.80 -26.59
C LYS A 112 10.16 -29.34 -25.92
N ARG A 113 9.96 -29.70 -24.65
CA ARG A 113 8.81 -29.26 -23.85
C ARG A 113 8.80 -27.72 -23.82
N ARG A 114 7.67 -27.12 -24.20
CA ARG A 114 7.51 -25.65 -24.12
C ARG A 114 7.52 -25.25 -22.64
N ARG A 115 8.03 -24.07 -22.31
CA ARG A 115 7.89 -23.50 -20.96
C ARG A 115 6.44 -23.02 -20.76
N PRO A 116 5.87 -23.16 -19.56
CA PRO A 116 4.56 -22.57 -19.24
C PRO A 116 4.56 -21.08 -19.56
N ARG A 117 3.50 -20.60 -20.22
CA ARG A 117 3.35 -19.16 -20.50
C ARG A 117 2.75 -18.47 -19.29
N ARG A 118 3.19 -17.23 -19.05
CA ARG A 118 2.57 -16.34 -18.07
C ARG A 118 1.09 -16.16 -18.41
N PRO A 119 0.16 -16.42 -17.46
CA PRO A 119 -1.25 -16.12 -17.67
C PRO A 119 -1.45 -14.64 -18.02
N PRO A 120 -2.31 -14.32 -19.00
CA PRO A 120 -2.62 -12.93 -19.30
C PRO A 120 -3.32 -12.29 -18.12
N HIS A 121 -3.03 -11.01 -17.88
CA HIS A 121 -3.72 -10.24 -16.86
C HIS A 121 -5.11 -9.86 -17.35
N SER A 122 -6.13 -10.20 -16.55
CA SER A 122 -7.46 -9.61 -16.63
C SER A 122 -7.66 -8.66 -15.46
N LEU A 123 -8.62 -7.74 -15.58
CA LEU A 123 -8.91 -6.78 -14.49
C LEU A 123 -9.22 -7.51 -13.18
N LEU A 124 -10.08 -8.53 -13.24
CA LEU A 124 -10.43 -9.36 -12.09
C LEU A 124 -9.19 -10.04 -11.49
N SER A 125 -8.31 -10.59 -12.33
CA SER A 125 -7.08 -11.24 -11.85
C SER A 125 -6.17 -10.23 -11.12
N VAL A 126 -5.95 -9.04 -11.69
CA VAL A 126 -5.12 -8.00 -11.06
C VAL A 126 -5.72 -7.56 -9.73
N VAL A 127 -7.00 -7.19 -9.71
CA VAL A 127 -7.70 -6.72 -8.52
C VAL A 127 -7.72 -7.78 -7.41
N SER A 128 -7.96 -9.05 -7.75
CA SER A 128 -7.97 -10.14 -6.79
C SER A 128 -6.58 -10.42 -6.18
N ASN A 129 -5.52 -10.35 -6.99
CA ASN A 129 -4.15 -10.54 -6.52
C ASN A 129 -3.65 -9.32 -5.76
N LEU A 130 -4.09 -8.12 -6.12
CA LEU A 130 -3.81 -6.89 -5.37
C LEU A 130 -4.35 -7.01 -3.95
N HIS A 131 -5.64 -7.36 -3.81
CA HIS A 131 -6.26 -7.61 -2.52
C HIS A 131 -5.56 -8.71 -1.72
N LEU A 132 -5.19 -9.82 -2.38
CA LEU A 132 -4.45 -10.92 -1.74
C LEU A 132 -3.08 -10.44 -1.23
N LEU A 133 -2.28 -9.79 -2.08
CA LEU A 133 -0.92 -9.35 -1.76
C LEU A 133 -0.90 -8.27 -0.68
N THR A 134 -1.90 -7.40 -0.58
CA THR A 134 -2.01 -6.45 0.54
C THR A 134 -2.34 -7.13 1.87
N GLY A 135 -2.75 -8.41 1.86
CA GLY A 135 -3.09 -9.18 3.07
C GLY A 135 -2.13 -10.33 3.39
N VAL A 136 -1.15 -10.64 2.54
CA VAL A 136 -0.19 -11.73 2.84
C VAL A 136 0.84 -11.27 3.89
N PRO A 137 1.33 -12.17 4.77
CA PRO A 137 2.23 -11.80 5.87
C PRO A 137 3.47 -11.00 5.44
N SER A 138 3.99 -11.26 4.23
CA SER A 138 5.18 -10.56 3.72
C SER A 138 4.98 -9.06 3.48
N PHE A 139 3.75 -8.62 3.22
CA PHE A 139 3.43 -7.23 2.89
C PHE A 139 2.39 -6.62 3.81
N ALA A 140 1.72 -7.45 4.63
CA ALA A 140 0.65 -7.03 5.51
C ALA A 140 1.10 -5.85 6.36
N ARG A 141 2.22 -5.94 7.09
CA ARG A 141 2.66 -4.90 8.04
C ARG A 141 3.35 -3.68 7.41
N TRP A 142 3.37 -3.56 6.08
CA TRP A 142 3.90 -2.35 5.45
C TRP A 142 2.87 -1.20 5.53
N PRO A 143 3.31 0.06 5.63
CA PRO A 143 2.43 1.23 5.71
C PRO A 143 1.90 1.59 4.31
N LEU A 144 1.22 0.64 3.67
CA LEU A 144 0.72 0.78 2.31
C LEU A 144 -0.65 1.43 2.28
N ASP A 145 -0.89 2.24 1.26
CA ASP A 145 -2.20 2.75 0.91
C ASP A 145 -2.60 2.29 -0.50
N LEU A 146 -3.90 2.09 -0.70
CA LEU A 146 -4.46 1.68 -1.98
C LEU A 146 -5.26 2.81 -2.60
N HIS A 147 -4.96 3.15 -3.84
CA HIS A 147 -5.59 4.26 -4.57
C HIS A 147 -6.31 3.72 -5.81
N PHE A 148 -7.53 4.18 -6.03
CA PHE A 148 -8.33 3.88 -7.22
C PHE A 148 -8.73 5.16 -7.93
N PHE A 149 -8.52 5.18 -9.24
CA PHE A 149 -8.82 6.34 -10.10
C PHE A 149 -9.92 6.06 -11.12
N ALA A 150 -10.41 4.82 -11.18
CA ALA A 150 -11.46 4.39 -12.10
C ALA A 150 -12.56 3.63 -11.33
N ARG A 151 -13.81 4.11 -11.42
CA ARG A 151 -14.93 3.62 -10.63
C ARG A 151 -15.23 2.15 -10.88
N GLU A 152 -15.10 1.69 -12.13
CA GLU A 152 -15.32 0.30 -12.49
C GLU A 152 -14.25 -0.64 -11.89
N VAL A 153 -13.03 -0.15 -11.68
CA VAL A 153 -11.95 -0.91 -11.07
C VAL A 153 -12.17 -1.01 -9.56
N TYR A 154 -12.56 0.10 -8.93
CA TYR A 154 -12.95 0.12 -7.53
C TYR A 154 -14.14 -0.81 -7.27
N ALA A 155 -15.20 -0.72 -8.07
CA ALA A 155 -16.37 -1.59 -7.95
C ALA A 155 -16.03 -3.07 -8.15
N ALA A 156 -15.10 -3.41 -9.06
CA ALA A 156 -14.62 -4.77 -9.22
C ALA A 156 -13.86 -5.27 -7.97
N TRP A 157 -13.10 -4.39 -7.33
CA TRP A 157 -12.40 -4.67 -6.08
C TRP A 157 -13.36 -4.88 -4.92
N GLU A 158 -14.34 -3.99 -4.73
CA GLU A 158 -15.36 -4.15 -3.69
C GLU A 158 -16.16 -5.44 -3.84
N LYS A 159 -16.57 -5.78 -5.07
CA LYS A 159 -17.25 -7.05 -5.37
C LYS A 159 -16.39 -8.25 -4.98
N TRP A 160 -15.09 -8.20 -5.26
CA TRP A 160 -14.16 -9.26 -4.86
C TRP A 160 -14.03 -9.36 -3.34
N VAL A 161 -13.88 -8.23 -2.65
CA VAL A 161 -13.79 -8.15 -1.18
C VAL A 161 -15.06 -8.68 -0.51
N ALA A 162 -16.24 -8.32 -1.01
CA ALA A 162 -17.50 -8.84 -0.50
C ALA A 162 -17.60 -10.37 -0.66
N LYS A 163 -17.14 -10.89 -1.81
CA LYS A 163 -17.08 -12.32 -2.10
C LYS A 163 -16.06 -13.08 -1.25
N SER A 164 -14.91 -12.49 -0.94
CA SER A 164 -13.90 -13.13 -0.08
C SER A 164 -14.37 -13.19 1.37
N LYS A 165 -15.04 -12.13 1.86
CA LYS A 165 -15.67 -12.09 3.18
C LYS A 165 -16.78 -13.14 3.35
N SER A 166 -17.63 -13.34 2.34
CA SER A 166 -18.71 -14.34 2.42
C SER A 166 -18.17 -15.77 2.49
N LYS A 167 -17.10 -16.08 1.75
CA LYS A 167 -16.40 -17.37 1.85
C LYS A 167 -15.79 -17.60 3.23
N ALA A 168 -15.11 -16.60 3.78
CA ALA A 168 -14.51 -16.69 5.12
C ALA A 168 -15.57 -16.89 6.23
N ARG A 169 -16.74 -16.25 6.10
CA ARG A 169 -17.87 -16.47 7.03
C ARG A 169 -18.46 -17.87 6.91
N SER A 170 -18.68 -18.34 5.68
CA SER A 170 -19.20 -19.70 5.40
C SER A 170 -18.31 -20.81 5.99
N THR A 171 -16.99 -20.64 5.92
CA THR A 171 -16.04 -21.59 6.52
C THR A 171 -16.00 -21.51 8.05
N LYS A 172 -16.28 -20.34 8.63
CA LYS A 172 -16.29 -20.12 10.09
C LYS A 172 -17.62 -20.53 10.74
N SER A 173 -18.74 -20.48 10.01
CA SER A 173 -20.08 -20.90 10.50
C SER A 173 -20.27 -22.42 10.66
N LYS A 174 -19.24 -23.25 10.43
CA LYS A 174 -19.23 -24.65 10.90
C LYS A 174 -18.85 -24.79 12.38
N SER A 175 -18.45 -23.72 13.06
CA SER A 175 -18.44 -23.64 14.52
C SER A 175 -19.54 -22.66 14.97
N LYS A 176 -20.51 -23.17 15.75
CA LYS A 176 -21.66 -22.41 16.26
C LYS A 176 -21.20 -21.20 17.09
N PRO A 177 -21.83 -20.03 16.92
CA PRO A 177 -21.96 -19.08 18.01
C PRO A 177 -23.44 -18.75 18.31
N SER A 178 -23.69 -18.54 19.59
CA SER A 178 -24.93 -18.10 20.20
C SER A 178 -25.27 -16.64 19.85
N ILE A 179 -26.57 -16.37 19.87
CA ILE A 179 -27.23 -15.14 19.40
C ILE A 179 -27.13 -14.01 20.44
N SER A 180 -26.86 -12.79 19.99
CA SER A 180 -27.62 -11.61 20.42
C SER A 180 -27.67 -10.54 19.32
N ARG A 181 -28.86 -9.93 19.17
CA ARG A 181 -29.23 -8.93 18.16
C ARG A 181 -29.11 -7.54 18.78
N SER A 182 -28.65 -6.56 18.00
CA SER A 182 -29.25 -5.23 18.00
C SER A 182 -29.00 -4.52 16.66
N ARG A 183 -30.02 -3.80 16.20
CA ARG A 183 -30.09 -3.03 14.96
C ARG A 183 -29.87 -1.55 15.29
N SER A 184 -29.12 -0.83 14.46
CA SER A 184 -29.40 0.58 14.19
C SER A 184 -28.92 0.96 12.78
N ARG A 185 -29.73 1.78 12.11
CA ARG A 185 -29.51 2.35 10.77
C ARG A 185 -29.07 3.81 10.95
N SER A 186 -28.04 4.24 10.23
CA SER A 186 -27.92 5.61 9.72
C SER A 186 -26.97 5.64 8.50
N ARG A 187 -27.37 6.42 7.50
CA ARG A 187 -26.79 6.54 6.15
C ARG A 187 -25.66 7.57 6.13
N SER A 188 -24.50 7.13 5.66
CA SER A 188 -23.44 7.86 4.93
C SER A 188 -22.55 6.77 4.32
N PRO A 189 -21.97 6.92 3.11
CA PRO A 189 -21.12 5.88 2.52
C PRO A 189 -19.82 5.80 3.34
N LYS A 190 -19.83 4.97 4.38
CA LYS A 190 -18.61 4.63 5.13
C LYS A 190 -17.69 3.83 4.21
N PRO A 191 -16.40 4.17 4.11
CA PRO A 191 -15.45 3.37 3.34
C PRO A 191 -15.51 1.93 3.86
N ALA A 192 -15.71 0.97 2.95
CA ALA A 192 -15.85 -0.43 3.31
C ALA A 192 -14.62 -0.87 4.12
N PRO A 193 -14.79 -1.55 5.28
CA PRO A 193 -13.66 -1.88 6.13
C PRO A 193 -12.69 -2.79 5.36
N PRO A 194 -11.38 -2.46 5.39
CA PRO A 194 -10.35 -3.13 4.61
C PRO A 194 -10.17 -4.59 5.03
N CYS A 195 -9.37 -5.30 4.24
CA CYS A 195 -9.02 -6.69 4.49
C CYS A 195 -7.82 -6.86 5.44
N ARG A 196 -7.22 -5.73 5.83
CA ARG A 196 -6.26 -5.55 6.92
C ARG A 196 -6.67 -4.29 7.68
N ALA A 197 -6.74 -4.34 9.01
CA ALA A 197 -7.03 -3.16 9.83
C ALA A 197 -5.99 -2.04 9.54
N GLY A 198 -6.47 -0.81 9.35
CA GLY A 198 -5.60 0.37 9.18
C GLY A 198 -5.09 0.66 7.76
N MET A 199 -5.31 -0.18 6.74
CA MET A 199 -4.95 0.18 5.36
C MET A 199 -5.92 1.22 4.79
N ARG A 200 -5.42 2.40 4.37
CA ARG A 200 -6.26 3.44 3.78
C ARG A 200 -6.57 3.11 2.32
N ILE A 201 -7.79 3.43 1.92
CA ILE A 201 -8.28 3.26 0.55
C ILE A 201 -8.74 4.63 0.06
N TRP A 202 -8.09 5.13 -0.98
CA TRP A 202 -8.37 6.40 -1.62
C TRP A 202 -9.12 6.17 -2.93
N THR A 203 -10.16 6.97 -3.14
CA THR A 203 -10.93 7.00 -4.39
C THR A 203 -10.95 8.42 -4.89
N ASP A 204 -10.21 8.67 -5.96
CA ASP A 204 -10.07 9.99 -6.59
C ASP A 204 -10.48 9.81 -8.06
N PHE A 205 -11.78 9.96 -8.30
CA PHE A 205 -12.37 9.77 -9.62
C PHE A 205 -12.45 11.12 -10.31
N ALA A 206 -11.85 11.22 -11.50
CA ALA A 206 -11.83 12.47 -12.27
C ALA A 206 -13.23 12.99 -12.64
N GLU A 207 -14.26 12.14 -12.60
CA GLU A 207 -15.65 12.52 -12.87
C GLU A 207 -16.29 13.32 -11.74
N ASP A 208 -15.77 13.19 -10.52
CA ASP A 208 -16.32 13.81 -9.31
C ASP A 208 -15.61 15.13 -8.96
N ALA A 209 -14.61 15.54 -9.74
CA ALA A 209 -13.76 16.68 -9.44
C ALA A 209 -14.16 17.95 -10.18
N GLU A 210 -13.88 19.08 -9.55
CA GLU A 210 -14.05 20.39 -10.16
C GLU A 210 -13.04 20.61 -11.31
N PRO A 211 -13.36 21.45 -12.32
CA PRO A 211 -12.57 21.57 -13.55
C PRO A 211 -11.08 21.91 -13.37
N ASP A 212 -10.74 22.64 -12.31
CA ASP A 212 -9.37 23.12 -12.03
C ASP A 212 -8.65 22.32 -10.95
N GLU A 213 -9.29 21.30 -10.36
CA GLU A 213 -8.69 20.51 -9.29
C GLU A 213 -7.77 19.41 -9.87
N PRO A 214 -6.52 19.28 -9.38
CA PRO A 214 -5.66 18.19 -9.83
C PRO A 214 -6.23 16.86 -9.35
N THR A 215 -6.54 15.96 -10.29
CA THR A 215 -7.15 14.66 -10.00
C THR A 215 -6.22 13.47 -10.18
N GLY A 216 -6.58 12.37 -9.52
CA GLY A 216 -5.94 11.07 -9.59
C GLY A 216 -4.44 11.13 -9.35
N VAL A 217 -3.66 10.70 -10.35
CA VAL A 217 -2.19 10.69 -10.23
C VAL A 217 -1.56 12.08 -10.16
N HIS A 218 -2.31 13.12 -10.52
CA HIS A 218 -1.85 14.50 -10.48
C HIS A 218 -2.01 15.13 -9.09
N ALA A 219 -2.97 14.66 -8.30
CA ALA A 219 -3.20 15.05 -6.92
C ALA A 219 -2.10 14.55 -5.96
N LEU A 220 -1.45 13.44 -6.32
CA LEU A 220 -0.49 12.78 -5.43
C LEU A 220 0.76 13.65 -5.17
N PRO A 221 1.08 13.94 -3.89
CA PRO A 221 2.30 14.65 -3.54
C PRO A 221 3.52 13.76 -3.83
N ILE A 222 4.46 14.27 -4.61
CA ILE A 222 5.69 13.55 -5.02
C ILE A 222 6.90 13.85 -4.11
N ASP A 223 6.73 14.79 -3.18
CA ASP A 223 7.75 15.30 -2.26
C ASP A 223 7.25 15.20 -0.80
N TYR A 224 8.08 15.66 0.13
CA TYR A 224 7.76 15.62 1.56
C TYR A 224 6.86 16.77 2.02
N LYS A 225 6.27 17.55 1.09
CA LYS A 225 5.42 18.70 1.42
C LYS A 225 4.27 18.36 2.39
N PRO A 226 3.58 17.20 2.29
CA PRO A 226 2.54 16.83 3.25
C PRO A 226 3.03 16.66 4.69
N MET A 227 4.33 16.43 4.88
CA MET A 227 4.94 16.28 6.20
C MET A 227 5.71 17.53 6.64
N LYS A 228 5.54 18.65 5.93
CA LYS A 228 6.32 19.88 6.20
C LYS A 228 6.20 20.30 7.66
N ASP A 229 5.01 20.33 8.22
CA ASP A 229 4.76 20.83 9.56
C ASP A 229 5.34 19.87 10.62
N TYR A 230 5.22 18.56 10.40
CA TYR A 230 5.86 17.55 11.23
C TYR A 230 7.40 17.66 11.19
N LEU A 231 7.99 17.85 9.99
CA LEU A 231 9.43 18.00 9.83
C LEU A 231 9.94 19.30 10.46
N GLN A 232 9.17 20.39 10.35
CA GLN A 232 9.52 21.65 11.00
C GLN A 232 9.51 21.49 12.52
N LYS A 233 8.42 20.94 13.07
CA LYS A 233 8.30 20.59 14.49
C LYS A 233 9.48 19.75 14.98
N ALA A 234 9.83 18.69 14.25
CA ALA A 234 10.95 17.81 14.61
C ALA A 234 12.30 18.54 14.58
N ARG A 235 12.53 19.39 13.56
CA ARG A 235 13.75 20.20 13.46
C ARG A 235 13.86 21.23 14.57
N ASP A 236 12.75 21.85 14.97
CA ASP A 236 12.75 22.84 16.05
C ASP A 236 13.08 22.17 17.39
N VAL A 237 12.46 21.04 17.71
CA VAL A 237 12.73 20.33 18.97
C VAL A 237 14.19 19.86 19.06
N VAL A 238 14.68 19.17 18.02
CA VAL A 238 16.06 18.65 18.02
C VAL A 238 17.09 19.79 17.90
N GLY A 239 16.77 20.86 17.16
CA GLY A 239 17.67 22.00 16.99
C GLY A 239 17.87 22.84 18.25
N PHE A 240 16.92 22.78 19.20
CA PHE A 240 17.00 23.45 20.50
C PHE A 240 17.31 22.49 21.66
N GLU A 241 17.69 21.23 21.37
CA GLU A 241 17.99 20.19 22.37
C GLU A 241 16.84 19.98 23.37
N ARG A 242 15.60 19.97 22.86
CA ARG A 242 14.36 19.82 23.64
C ARG A 242 13.78 18.40 23.58
N GLU A 243 14.60 17.39 23.31
CA GLU A 243 14.16 15.99 23.26
C GLU A 243 13.56 15.51 24.58
N GLY A 244 14.11 15.98 25.70
CA GLY A 244 13.63 15.65 27.05
C GLY A 244 13.85 14.18 27.40
N ALA A 245 12.88 13.59 28.10
CA ALA A 245 12.91 12.18 28.50
C ALA A 245 12.04 11.31 27.58
N CYS A 246 12.43 10.05 27.43
CA CYS A 246 11.68 9.06 26.71
C CYS A 246 10.29 8.85 27.33
N VAL A 247 9.23 9.03 26.55
CA VAL A 247 7.83 8.89 27.02
C VAL A 247 7.44 7.48 27.51
N HIS A 248 8.30 6.48 27.33
CA HIS A 248 8.03 5.10 27.70
C HIS A 248 8.91 4.56 28.82
N CYS A 249 10.23 4.84 28.83
CA CYS A 249 11.13 4.40 29.91
C CYS A 249 11.49 5.50 30.92
N GLY A 250 11.22 6.77 30.61
CA GLY A 250 11.55 7.90 31.48
C GLY A 250 13.03 8.31 31.49
N GLU A 251 13.91 7.59 30.78
CA GLU A 251 15.33 7.94 30.65
C GLU A 251 15.52 9.17 29.76
N GLU A 252 16.57 9.95 30.03
CA GLU A 252 16.94 11.14 29.26
C GLU A 252 17.40 10.78 27.83
N LEU A 253 16.92 11.54 26.85
CA LEU A 253 17.28 11.36 25.44
C LEU A 253 18.51 12.20 25.10
N GLU A 254 19.70 11.57 25.08
CA GLU A 254 20.95 12.26 24.74
C GLU A 254 20.98 12.76 23.28
N SER A 255 21.17 14.06 23.09
CA SER A 255 21.30 14.67 21.76
C SER A 255 22.40 14.01 20.92
N GLY A 256 22.06 13.61 19.69
CA GLY A 256 22.99 13.00 18.74
C GLY A 256 23.38 11.54 19.02
N ARG A 257 22.85 10.91 20.07
CA ARG A 257 23.07 9.48 20.36
C ARG A 257 21.79 8.67 20.20
N GLY A 258 21.89 7.53 19.53
CA GLY A 258 20.76 6.63 19.30
C GLY A 258 19.76 7.14 18.26
N LEU A 259 18.61 6.46 18.19
CA LEU A 259 17.50 6.81 17.29
C LEU A 259 16.30 7.18 18.14
N HIS A 260 15.89 8.45 18.05
CA HIS A 260 14.73 8.97 18.76
C HIS A 260 13.58 9.21 17.78
N ALA A 261 12.42 8.62 18.06
CA ALA A 261 11.22 8.85 17.29
C ALA A 261 10.32 9.86 18.00
N MET A 262 9.69 10.74 17.21
CA MET A 262 8.77 11.77 17.68
C MET A 262 7.33 11.42 17.32
N CYS A 263 6.39 11.80 18.18
CA CYS A 263 4.97 11.66 17.92
C CYS A 263 4.54 12.41 16.64
N PRO A 264 3.80 11.79 15.72
CA PRO A 264 3.37 12.44 14.48
C PRO A 264 2.19 13.40 14.67
N LEU A 265 1.50 13.40 15.82
CA LEU A 265 0.34 14.25 16.07
C LEU A 265 0.73 15.74 16.16
N ASP A 266 -0.14 16.61 15.64
CA ASP A 266 0.07 18.05 15.68
C ASP A 266 0.08 18.57 17.12
N GLY A 267 1.00 19.50 17.41
CA GLY A 267 1.21 20.06 18.75
C GLY A 267 1.88 19.10 19.76
N CYS A 268 1.96 17.81 19.50
CA CYS A 268 2.63 16.86 20.38
C CYS A 268 4.13 16.79 20.06
N THR A 269 4.98 17.10 21.05
CA THR A 269 6.46 17.01 20.95
C THR A 269 7.04 15.81 21.68
N ALA A 270 6.19 14.85 22.09
CA ALA A 270 6.63 13.63 22.77
C ALA A 270 7.67 12.86 21.94
N MET A 271 8.81 12.53 22.55
CA MET A 271 9.89 11.75 21.96
C MET A 271 10.20 10.50 22.78
N GLY A 272 10.82 9.52 22.16
CA GLY A 272 11.28 8.32 22.85
C GLY A 272 12.23 7.50 22.00
N HIS A 273 12.95 6.57 22.64
CA HIS A 273 13.80 5.62 21.94
C HIS A 273 12.99 4.83 20.90
N LEU A 274 13.55 4.62 19.71
CA LEU A 274 12.90 3.84 18.65
C LEU A 274 12.49 2.43 19.14
N ASP A 275 13.33 1.80 19.96
CA ASP A 275 13.04 0.49 20.55
C ASP A 275 11.92 0.52 21.59
N CYS A 276 11.78 1.63 22.33
CA CYS A 276 10.67 1.79 23.25
C CYS A 276 9.35 1.95 22.51
N TRP A 277 9.33 2.74 21.43
CA TRP A 277 8.17 2.89 20.56
C TRP A 277 7.77 1.57 19.90
N SER A 278 8.74 0.79 19.41
CA SER A 278 8.46 -0.49 18.78
C SER A 278 7.87 -1.49 19.78
N ARG A 279 8.45 -1.62 20.98
CA ARG A 279 7.89 -2.46 22.06
C ARG A 279 6.49 -2.02 22.46
N HIS A 280 6.26 -0.71 22.60
CA HIS A 280 4.94 -0.18 22.93
C HIS A 280 3.91 -0.51 21.84
N GLY A 281 4.27 -0.36 20.57
CA GLY A 281 3.39 -0.70 19.45
C GLY A 281 3.11 -2.19 19.29
N LEU A 282 4.00 -3.05 19.78
CA LEU A 282 3.85 -4.51 19.74
C LEU A 282 3.21 -5.09 21.01
N ALA A 283 2.97 -4.30 22.06
CA ALA A 283 2.50 -4.80 23.35
C ALA A 283 1.12 -5.49 23.30
N GLY A 284 0.32 -5.25 22.26
CA GLY A 284 -0.97 -5.91 22.03
C GLY A 284 -0.98 -6.95 20.90
N ASP A 285 0.17 -7.25 20.31
CA ASP A 285 0.30 -8.17 19.18
C ASP A 285 0.63 -9.60 19.64
N ASP A 286 0.34 -10.58 18.78
CA ASP A 286 0.79 -11.97 18.97
C ASP A 286 2.32 -12.08 18.89
N GLU A 287 2.88 -13.07 19.60
CA GLU A 287 4.32 -13.37 19.63
C GLU A 287 4.93 -13.58 18.23
N GLY A 288 6.15 -13.04 18.03
CA GLY A 288 6.93 -13.22 16.78
C GLY A 288 6.79 -12.09 15.75
N HIS A 289 6.04 -11.04 16.06
CA HIS A 289 5.93 -9.85 15.24
C HIS A 289 7.04 -8.82 15.51
N MET A 290 7.62 -8.25 14.46
CA MET A 290 8.77 -7.32 14.55
C MET A 290 8.49 -5.88 14.10
N LEU A 291 7.41 -5.65 13.35
CA LEU A 291 7.08 -4.35 12.77
C LEU A 291 5.70 -3.90 13.25
N PRO A 292 5.55 -2.90 14.12
CA PRO A 292 4.22 -2.49 14.61
C PRO A 292 3.28 -2.05 13.48
N ASP A 293 1.98 -2.30 13.62
CA ASP A 293 0.97 -1.90 12.63
C ASP A 293 0.38 -0.51 12.91
N LEU A 294 0.04 -0.24 14.17
CA LEU A 294 -0.56 1.02 14.63
C LEU A 294 0.10 1.44 15.93
N LEU A 295 0.38 2.74 16.08
CA LEU A 295 0.87 3.31 17.33
C LEU A 295 -0.22 4.21 17.92
N HIS A 296 -0.46 4.06 19.21
CA HIS A 296 -1.31 4.97 19.97
C HIS A 296 -0.42 6.04 20.59
N GLY A 297 -0.82 7.31 20.49
CA GLY A 297 -0.06 8.40 21.09
C GLY A 297 -0.13 8.35 22.62
N PRO A 298 0.92 8.80 23.35
CA PRO A 298 0.96 8.75 24.81
C PRO A 298 -0.11 9.63 25.50
N ALA A 299 -0.76 10.54 24.77
CA ALA A 299 -1.80 11.46 25.27
C ALA A 299 -3.20 11.22 24.66
N ALA A 300 -3.40 10.14 23.91
CA ALA A 300 -4.70 9.86 23.29
C ALA A 300 -5.62 9.11 24.26
N PRO A 301 -6.84 9.60 24.58
CA PRO A 301 -7.88 8.73 25.12
C PRO A 301 -8.12 7.60 24.10
N ALA A 302 -8.40 6.38 24.59
CA ALA A 302 -8.60 5.18 23.79
C ALA A 302 -9.52 5.44 22.57
N GLY A 303 -8.91 5.70 21.40
CA GLY A 303 -9.66 6.16 20.22
C GLY A 303 -8.87 6.96 19.17
N ALA A 304 -7.79 7.67 19.54
CA ALA A 304 -6.94 8.37 18.58
C ALA A 304 -5.69 7.54 18.23
N ALA A 305 -5.83 6.61 17.28
CA ALA A 305 -4.72 5.86 16.72
C ALA A 305 -4.02 6.67 15.62
N ALA A 306 -2.71 6.89 15.75
CA ALA A 306 -1.90 7.47 14.69
C ALA A 306 -1.28 6.33 13.86
N ASN A 307 -1.58 6.31 12.57
CA ASN A 307 -1.08 5.27 11.69
C ASN A 307 0.39 5.56 11.34
N ILE A 308 1.25 4.54 11.28
CA ILE A 308 2.73 4.68 11.11
C ILE A 308 3.12 5.12 9.68
N SER A 309 2.16 5.55 8.87
CA SER A 309 2.43 6.05 7.53
C SER A 309 2.96 7.48 7.58
N PRO A 310 4.13 7.76 7.00
CA PRO A 310 4.54 9.13 6.75
C PRO A 310 3.59 9.77 5.72
N GLY A 311 2.70 10.66 6.19
CA GLY A 311 2.07 11.71 5.37
C GLY A 311 1.05 11.25 4.32
N LEU A 312 -0.21 11.15 4.75
CA LEU A 312 -1.40 11.37 3.90
C LEU A 312 -2.59 11.65 4.85
N GLY A 313 -2.39 12.64 5.70
CA GLY A 313 -3.36 13.06 6.70
C GLY A 313 -3.26 14.56 6.91
N VAL A 314 -3.71 15.33 5.92
CA VAL A 314 -4.28 16.67 6.09
C VAL A 314 -5.28 16.89 4.95
N ALA A 315 -6.55 16.60 5.25
CA ALA A 315 -7.80 17.16 4.70
C ALA A 315 -8.96 16.30 5.24
#